data_AF-A0A7G9W9P6-F1
#
_entry.id   AF-A0A7G9W9P6-F1
#
_cell.length_a   1.000
_cell.length_b   1.000
_cell.length_c   1.000
_cell.angle_alpha   90.00
_cell.angle_beta   90.00
_cell.angle_gamma   90.00
#
_symmetry.space_group_name_H-M   'P 1'
#
loop_
_entity.id
_entity.type
_entity.pdbx_description
1 polymer ?
#
loop_
_entity_poly.entity_id
_entity_poly.type
_entity_poly.pdbx_seq_one_letter_code
_entity_poly.pdbx_strand_id
1 'polypeptide(L)' 'MDGNKGNGLKTMARHFNISIDNTVAIGDERNDIPMFKVAGLSIAMGNAEEEVKMHCDIFKR' A
#
# COMPACT_ATOMS: atom_id res chain seq x y z
N MET A 1 4.40 -10.23 16.10
CA MET A 1 4.59 -9.63 14.77
C MET A 1 3.24 -9.64 14.09
N ASP A 2 2.56 -8.51 14.05
CA ASP A 2 1.26 -8.42 13.36
C ASP A 2 1.51 -8.55 11.86
N GLY A 3 1.14 -9.70 11.28
CA GLY A 3 1.34 -9.99 9.86
C GLY A 3 0.35 -9.23 9.00
N ASN A 4 0.71 -8.03 8.54
CA ASN A 4 -0.04 -7.28 7.54
C ASN A 4 0.88 -6.75 6.43
N LYS A 5 0.30 -6.43 5.26
CA LYS A 5 1.05 -5.99 4.08
C LYS A 5 1.87 -4.71 4.33
N GLY A 6 1.42 -3.81 5.22
CA GLY A 6 2.16 -2.60 5.59
C GLY A 6 3.46 -2.89 6.35
N ASN A 7 3.43 -3.84 7.29
CA ASN A 7 4.63 -4.30 7.98
C ASN A 7 5.57 -5.06 7.02
N GLY A 8 5.02 -5.78 6.05
CA GLY A 8 5.77 -6.38 4.95
C GLY A 8 6.51 -5.34 4.14
N LEU A 9 5.82 -4.30 3.67
CA LEU A 9 6.41 -3.21 2.89
C LEU A 9 7.53 -2.49 3.66
N LYS A 10 7.31 -2.13 4.93
CA LYS A 10 8.34 -1.52 5.80
C LYS A 10 9.55 -2.43 5.99
N THR A 11 9.35 -3.74 6.05
CA THR A 11 10.44 -4.71 6.19
C THR A 11 11.25 -4.82 4.91
N MET A 12 10.58 -4.85 3.76
CA MET A 12 11.23 -4.85 2.44
C MET A 12 12.00 -3.55 2.21
N ALA A 13 11.40 -2.39 2.46
CA ALA A 13 12.06 -1.09 2.32
C ALA A 13 13.34 -1.01 3.16
N ARG A 14 13.30 -1.45 4.42
CA ARG A 14 14.49 -1.55 5.28
C ARG A 14 15.54 -2.52 4.74
N HIS A 15 15.11 -3.69 4.26
CA HIS A 15 16.03 -4.70 3.72
C HIS A 15 16.82 -4.17 2.51
N PHE A 16 16.16 -3.40 1.64
CA PHE A 16 16.80 -2.81 0.46
C PHE A 16 17.43 -1.43 0.71
N ASN A 17 17.41 -0.93 1.95
CA ASN A 17 17.89 0.42 2.30
C ASN A 17 17.21 1.54 1.48
N ILE A 18 15.90 1.43 1.26
CA ILE A 18 15.06 2.38 0.54
C ILE A 18 14.16 3.11 1.55
N SER A 19 14.06 4.44 1.44
CA SER A 19 13.06 5.20 2.24
C SER A 19 11.65 4.73 1.91
N ILE A 20 10.78 4.64 2.89
CA ILE A 20 9.38 4.27 2.66
C ILE A 20 8.68 5.26 1.71
N ASP A 21 9.09 6.54 1.74
CA ASP A 21 8.60 7.59 0.85
C ASP A 21 8.97 7.34 -0.63
N ASN A 22 9.98 6.49 -0.89
CA ASN A 22 10.41 6.07 -2.22
C ASN A 22 9.80 4.71 -2.61
N THR A 23 8.62 4.37 -2.10
CA THR A 23 7.92 3.13 -2.43
C THR A 23 6.54 3.39 -3.03
N VAL A 24 6.11 2.48 -3.89
CA VAL A 24 4.76 2.46 -4.47
C VAL A 24 4.05 1.18 -4.04
N ALA A 25 2.85 1.30 -3.49
CA ALA A 25 1.97 0.17 -3.19
C ALA A 25 0.80 0.14 -4.19
N ILE A 26 0.52 -1.03 -4.77
CA ILE A 26 -0.58 -1.25 -5.72
C ILE A 26 -1.40 -2.44 -5.23
N GLY A 27 -2.73 -2.29 -5.16
CA GLY A 27 -3.63 -3.33 -4.69
C GLY A 27 -5.10 -3.02 -4.95
N ASP A 28 -5.99 -3.87 -4.45
CA ASP A 28 -7.43 -3.81 -4.71
C ASP A 28 -8.31 -4.40 -3.60
N GLU A 29 -7.70 -5.07 -2.61
CA GLU A 29 -8.40 -5.71 -1.50
C GLU A 29 -8.22 -4.94 -0.18
N ARG A 30 -9.07 -5.23 0.81
CA ARG A 30 -8.98 -4.60 2.15
C ARG A 30 -7.66 -4.91 2.87
N ASN A 31 -7.02 -6.04 2.56
CA ASN A 31 -5.73 -6.41 3.13
C ASN A 31 -4.57 -5.54 2.61
N ASP A 32 -4.79 -4.72 1.57
CA ASP A 32 -3.85 -3.77 1.00
C ASP A 32 -3.86 -2.42 1.73
N ILE A 33 -4.95 -2.09 2.42
CA ILE A 33 -5.10 -0.82 3.16
C ILE A 33 -3.90 -0.54 4.09
N PRO A 34 -3.37 -1.50 4.86
CA PRO A 34 -2.17 -1.26 5.68
C PRO A 34 -0.93 -0.86 4.89
N MET A 35 -0.74 -1.34 3.66
CA MET A 35 0.40 -0.90 2.82
C MET A 35 0.14 0.44 2.14
N PHE A 36 -1.10 0.75 1.77
CA PHE A 36 -1.45 2.06 1.23
C PHE A 36 -1.15 3.19 2.23
N LYS A 37 -1.48 2.97 3.52
CA LYS A 37 -1.24 3.95 4.59
C LYS A 37 0.22 4.27 4.87
N VAL A 38 1.17 3.51 4.32
CA VAL A 38 2.59 3.67 4.65
C VAL A 38 3.48 3.89 3.44
N ALA A 39 3.06 3.50 2.24
CA ALA A 39 3.82 3.76 1.02
C ALA A 39 3.91 5.27 0.74
N GLY A 40 4.97 5.70 0.04
CA GLY A 40 5.08 7.09 -0.43
C GLY A 40 4.06 7.44 -1.50
N LEU A 41 3.64 6.45 -2.29
CA LEU A 41 2.50 6.54 -3.20
C LEU A 41 1.70 5.23 -3.17
N SER A 42 0.39 5.34 -3.12
CA SER A 42 -0.53 4.22 -3.09
C SER A 42 -1.54 4.29 -4.23
N ILE A 43 -1.78 3.15 -4.90
CA ILE A 43 -2.64 3.04 -6.07
C ILE A 43 -3.65 1.92 -5.87
N ALA A 44 -4.95 2.25 -5.87
CA ALA A 44 -5.99 1.23 -5.95
C ALA A 44 -6.35 0.91 -7.41
N MET A 45 -6.54 -0.38 -7.71
CA MET A 45 -7.03 -0.80 -9.02
C MET A 45 -8.52 -0.45 -9.20
N GLY A 46 -8.97 -0.30 -10.45
CA GLY A 46 -10.34 0.13 -10.74
C GLY A 46 -11.44 -0.82 -10.27
N ASN A 47 -11.11 -2.10 -10.15
CA ASN A 47 -11.99 -3.14 -9.61
C ASN A 47 -12.08 -3.16 -8.07
N ALA A 48 -11.31 -2.33 -7.37
CA ALA A 48 -11.34 -2.28 -5.91
C ALA A 48 -12.69 -1.78 -5.38
N GLU A 49 -13.10 -2.28 -4.19
CA GLU A 49 -14.26 -1.76 -3.46
C GLU A 49 -14.07 -0.27 -3.11
N GLU A 50 -15.17 0.47 -2.99
CA GLU A 50 -15.13 1.91 -2.68
C GLU A 50 -14.36 2.19 -1.37
N GLU A 51 -14.54 1.34 -0.36
CA GLU A 51 -13.79 1.40 0.90
C GLU A 51 -12.27 1.37 0.67
N VAL A 52 -11.80 0.51 -0.23
CA VAL A 52 -10.36 0.38 -0.54
C VAL A 52 -9.85 1.61 -1.28
N LYS A 53 -10.63 2.15 -2.22
CA LYS A 53 -10.29 3.37 -2.98
C LYS A 53 -10.15 4.60 -2.08
N MET A 54 -10.92 4.70 -1.01
CA MET A 54 -10.82 5.79 -0.02
C MET A 54 -9.51 5.78 0.78
N HIS A 55 -8.73 4.69 0.71
CA HIS A 55 -7.48 4.54 1.46
C HIS A 55 -6.22 4.66 0.61
N CYS A 56 -6.34 5.00 -0.68
CA CYS A 56 -5.21 5.22 -1.59
C CYS A 56 -5.12 6.68 -2.07
N ASP A 57 -3.97 7.06 -2.61
CA ASP A 57 -3.75 8.42 -3.15
C ASP A 57 -4.43 8.61 -4.50
N ILE A 58 -4.35 7.60 -5.36
CA ILE A 58 -4.97 7.59 -6.68
C ILE A 58 -5.58 6.23 -6.98
N PHE A 59 -6.69 6.20 -7.70
CA PHE A 59 -7.26 4.96 -8.21
C PHE A 59 -7.44 5.04 -9.72
N LYS A 60 -7.16 3.92 -10.39
CA LYS A 60 -7.40 3.82 -11.83
C LYS A 60 -8.91 3.65 -12.07
N ARG A 61 -9.46 4.36 -13.05
CA ARG A 61 -10.83 4.12 -13.53
C ARG A 61 -10.94 2.79 -14.28
#